data_AF-A0A6N3T5N2-F1
#
_entry.id   AF-A0A6N3T5N2-F1
#
_cell.length_a   1.000
_cell.length_b   1.000
_cell.length_c   1.000
_cell.angle_alpha   90.00
_cell.angle_beta   90.00
_cell.angle_gamma   90.00
#
_symmetry.space_group_name_H-M   'P 1'
#
loop_
_entity.id
_entity.type
_entity.pdbx_description
1 polymer ?
#
loop_
_entity_poly.entity_id
_entity_poly.type
_entity_poly.pdbx_seq_one_letter_code
_entity_poly.pdbx_strand_id
1 'polypeptide(L)'
;MTTLPLMPKATAVWLIEKTALSFTQIAEFCGMHPLEVQAIADGEVAQGIVGYDPVANRQLTQEEISRCEANPDAKLKILSSGNPVKRRSKGARYTPVAKRHDRPDGIAFLLRNFPQLGDQEIVKLLGTTKDTIAKVRNKQHWNSPNIKPRDPVTIGLCSQTDLNAAVTAATLRLEREGQEIPQPPAALLEDAPEHTSPSVED
;
A
#
# COMPACT_ATOMS: atom_id res chain seq x y z
N MET A 1 25.86 3.02 -18.96
CA MET A 1 24.88 2.04 -18.45
C MET A 1 23.71 2.06 -19.41
N THR A 2 23.43 0.97 -20.11
CA THR A 2 22.26 0.84 -20.98
C THR A 2 21.04 0.53 -20.12
N THR A 3 20.11 1.48 -20.05
CA THR A 3 18.86 1.31 -19.32
C THR A 3 17.92 0.43 -20.14
N LEU A 4 17.50 -0.70 -19.58
CA LEU A 4 16.59 -1.65 -20.21
C LEU A 4 15.13 -1.38 -19.81
N PRO A 5 14.14 -1.80 -20.63
CA PRO A 5 12.73 -1.73 -20.27
C PRO A 5 12.41 -2.60 -19.04
N LEU A 6 11.36 -2.23 -18.29
CA LEU A 6 10.99 -2.89 -17.02
C LEU A 6 10.65 -4.38 -17.18
N MET A 7 10.06 -4.78 -18.30
CA MET A 7 9.65 -6.16 -18.59
C MET A 7 10.14 -6.61 -19.97
N PRO A 8 11.45 -6.87 -20.16
CA PRO A 8 12.05 -7.02 -21.48
C PRO A 8 11.38 -8.05 -22.41
N LYS A 9 11.04 -9.24 -21.90
CA LYS A 9 10.37 -10.28 -22.70
C LYS A 9 8.95 -9.89 -23.09
N ALA A 10 8.17 -9.34 -22.17
CA ALA A 10 6.80 -8.89 -22.45
C ALA A 10 6.77 -7.66 -23.36
N THR A 11 7.75 -6.76 -23.23
CA THR A 11 7.93 -5.62 -24.13
C THR A 11 8.34 -6.08 -25.52
N ALA A 12 9.22 -7.08 -25.65
CA ALA A 12 9.54 -7.69 -26.94
C ALA A 12 8.31 -8.29 -27.62
N VAL A 13 7.48 -9.06 -26.89
CA VAL A 13 6.20 -9.58 -27.42
C VAL A 13 5.34 -8.45 -27.98
N TRP A 14 5.16 -7.37 -27.21
CA TRP A 14 4.35 -6.23 -27.67
C TRP A 14 4.95 -5.55 -28.90
N LEU A 15 6.26 -5.32 -28.93
CA LEU A 15 6.94 -4.65 -30.06
C LEU A 15 6.86 -5.50 -31.33
N ILE A 16 7.05 -6.83 -31.23
CA ILE A 16 6.89 -7.75 -32.37
C ILE A 16 5.46 -7.71 -32.92
N GLU A 17 4.45 -7.66 -32.04
CA GLU A 17 3.04 -7.68 -32.46
C GLU A 17 2.53 -6.34 -33.00
N LYS A 18 3.07 -5.22 -32.53
CA LYS A 18 2.48 -3.88 -32.74
C LYS A 18 3.33 -2.92 -33.56
N THR A 19 4.53 -3.32 -33.98
CA THR A 19 5.46 -2.46 -34.73
C THR A 19 6.11 -3.23 -35.88
N ALA A 20 6.67 -2.50 -36.84
CA ALA A 20 7.46 -3.03 -37.94
C ALA A 20 8.97 -3.01 -37.68
N LEU A 21 9.38 -2.98 -36.40
CA LEU A 21 10.80 -2.95 -36.01
C LEU A 21 11.49 -4.27 -36.34
N SER A 22 12.79 -4.19 -36.66
CA SER A 22 13.60 -5.38 -36.87
C SER A 22 13.89 -6.12 -35.56
N PHE A 23 14.14 -7.42 -35.66
CA PHE A 23 14.50 -8.23 -34.50
C PHE A 23 15.77 -7.73 -33.80
N THR A 24 16.72 -7.18 -34.55
CA THR A 24 17.93 -6.55 -34.01
C THR A 24 17.61 -5.31 -33.18
N GLN A 25 16.72 -4.44 -33.65
CA GLN A 25 16.32 -3.24 -32.90
C GLN A 25 15.60 -3.59 -31.59
N ILE A 26 14.71 -4.59 -31.63
CA ILE A 26 13.99 -5.09 -30.45
C ILE A 26 14.98 -5.76 -29.47
N ALA A 27 15.91 -6.56 -29.99
CA ALA A 27 16.96 -7.22 -29.22
C ALA A 27 17.84 -6.22 -28.46
N GLU A 28 18.31 -5.19 -29.17
CA GLU A 28 19.14 -4.13 -28.55
C GLU A 28 18.37 -3.34 -27.49
N PHE A 29 17.10 -3.02 -27.74
CA PHE A 29 16.28 -2.28 -26.79
C PHE A 29 15.96 -3.10 -25.52
N CYS A 30 15.61 -4.37 -25.70
CA CYS A 30 15.24 -5.26 -24.60
C CYS A 30 16.45 -5.95 -23.95
N GLY A 31 17.67 -5.80 -24.50
CA GLY A 31 18.87 -6.43 -23.96
C GLY A 31 18.88 -7.95 -24.11
N MET A 32 18.36 -8.47 -25.22
CA MET A 32 18.25 -9.90 -25.53
C MET A 32 18.96 -10.21 -26.85
N HIS A 33 19.20 -11.49 -27.14
CA HIS A 33 19.80 -11.88 -28.41
C HIS A 33 18.74 -11.85 -29.54
N PRO A 34 19.06 -11.47 -30.79
CA PRO A 34 18.10 -11.49 -31.90
C PRO A 34 17.40 -12.85 -32.11
N LEU A 35 18.11 -13.96 -31.84
CA LEU A 35 17.51 -15.31 -31.87
C LEU A 35 16.44 -15.52 -30.80
N GLU A 36 16.56 -14.88 -29.63
CA GLU A 36 15.51 -14.95 -28.61
C GLU A 36 14.27 -14.16 -29.05
N VAL A 37 14.45 -13.00 -29.71
CA VAL A 37 13.35 -12.23 -30.31
C VAL A 37 12.66 -13.04 -31.39
N GLN A 38 13.43 -13.72 -32.24
CA GLN A 38 12.90 -14.61 -33.27
C GLN A 38 12.09 -15.76 -32.66
N ALA A 39 12.62 -16.45 -31.66
CA ALA A 39 11.89 -17.52 -30.96
C ALA A 39 10.62 -17.03 -30.24
N ILE A 40 10.57 -15.76 -29.85
CA ILE A 40 9.34 -15.11 -29.35
C ILE A 40 8.35 -14.87 -30.50
N ALA A 41 8.81 -14.37 -31.64
CA ALA A 41 7.97 -14.16 -32.82
C ALA A 41 7.40 -15.48 -33.38
N ASP A 42 8.19 -16.56 -33.32
CA ASP A 42 7.80 -17.92 -33.70
C ASP A 42 6.87 -18.58 -32.65
N GLY A 43 6.70 -17.95 -31.48
CA GLY A 43 5.80 -18.42 -30.42
C GLY A 43 6.35 -19.58 -29.58
N GLU A 44 7.66 -19.79 -29.55
CA GLU A 44 8.30 -20.90 -28.82
C GLU A 44 8.61 -20.56 -27.35
N VAL A 45 9.08 -19.33 -27.07
CA VAL A 45 9.66 -18.96 -25.76
C VAL A 45 8.71 -18.12 -24.89
N ALA A 46 7.70 -17.48 -25.47
CA ALA A 46 6.83 -16.52 -24.79
C ALA A 46 5.35 -16.95 -24.72
N GLN A 47 5.05 -18.24 -24.83
CA GLN A 47 3.68 -18.74 -24.72
C GLN A 47 3.05 -18.32 -23.38
N GLY A 48 1.92 -17.62 -23.46
CA GLY A 48 1.20 -17.12 -22.28
C GLY A 48 1.72 -15.82 -21.67
N ILE A 49 2.78 -15.21 -22.22
CA ILE A 49 3.22 -13.86 -21.81
C ILE A 49 2.32 -12.82 -22.48
N VAL A 50 1.61 -12.03 -21.68
CA VAL A 50 0.84 -10.89 -22.18
C VAL A 50 1.79 -9.74 -22.51
N GLY A 51 1.69 -9.19 -23.71
CA GLY A 51 2.53 -8.07 -24.16
C GLY A 51 2.45 -6.85 -23.24
N TYR A 52 3.60 -6.25 -22.94
CA TYR A 52 3.73 -5.06 -22.10
C TYR A 52 4.01 -3.83 -22.96
N ASP A 53 3.01 -2.96 -23.09
CA ASP A 53 3.05 -1.75 -23.92
C ASP A 53 4.08 -0.72 -23.40
N PRO A 54 5.20 -0.48 -24.10
CA PRO A 54 6.21 0.47 -23.68
C PRO A 54 5.78 1.94 -23.87
N VAL A 55 4.80 2.23 -24.73
CA VAL A 55 4.28 3.58 -24.96
C VAL A 55 3.32 3.97 -23.84
N ALA A 56 2.34 3.11 -23.53
CA ALA A 56 1.40 3.33 -22.43
C ALA A 56 2.10 3.47 -21.07
N ASN A 57 3.24 2.79 -20.89
CA ASN A 57 4.05 2.83 -19.68
C ASN A 57 5.18 3.86 -19.70
N ARG A 58 5.19 4.78 -20.69
CA ARG A 58 6.14 5.91 -20.78
C ARG A 58 7.61 5.48 -20.81
N GLN A 59 7.90 4.36 -21.46
CA GLN A 59 9.26 3.88 -21.75
C GLN A 59 9.70 4.23 -23.18
N LEU A 60 8.75 4.36 -24.11
CA LEU A 60 8.96 4.85 -25.47
C LEU A 60 7.88 5.88 -25.84
N THR A 61 8.13 6.69 -26.86
CA THR A 61 7.08 7.45 -27.54
C THR A 61 6.72 6.80 -28.88
N GLN A 62 5.55 7.13 -29.40
CA GLN A 62 5.13 6.65 -30.72
C GLN A 62 6.05 7.19 -31.82
N GLU A 63 6.50 8.44 -31.70
CA GLU A 63 7.41 9.08 -32.65
C GLU A 63 8.76 8.37 -32.71
N GLU A 64 9.26 7.88 -31.56
CA GLU A 64 10.52 7.14 -31.49
C GLU A 64 10.42 5.77 -32.17
N ILE A 65 9.28 5.09 -32.02
CA ILE A 65 9.00 3.84 -32.74
C ILE A 65 8.98 4.12 -34.24
N SER A 66 8.18 5.09 -34.70
CA SER A 66 8.08 5.40 -36.13
C SER A 66 9.41 5.86 -36.75
N ARG A 67 10.25 6.58 -36.01
CA ARG A 67 11.62 6.93 -36.43
C ARG A 67 12.47 5.68 -36.70
N CYS A 68 12.34 4.66 -35.86
CA CYS A 68 13.12 3.43 -35.96
C CYS A 68 12.53 2.44 -36.97
N GLU A 69 11.21 2.44 -37.18
CA GLU A 69 10.56 1.67 -38.26
C GLU A 69 11.01 2.16 -39.65
N ALA A 70 11.24 3.47 -39.80
CA ALA A 70 11.72 4.05 -41.06
C ALA A 70 13.22 3.80 -41.33
N ASN A 71 13.99 3.34 -40.34
CA ASN A 71 15.43 3.10 -40.48
C ASN A 71 15.88 1.90 -39.64
N PRO A 72 16.15 0.73 -40.27
CA PRO A 72 16.58 -0.49 -39.57
C PRO A 72 17.87 -0.34 -38.75
N ASP A 73 18.76 0.58 -39.11
CA ASP A 73 20.03 0.83 -38.41
C ASP A 73 19.85 1.75 -37.19
N ALA A 74 18.67 2.37 -37.04
CA ALA A 74 18.36 3.24 -35.93
C ALA A 74 18.07 2.45 -34.66
N LYS A 75 18.64 2.92 -33.53
CA LYS A 75 18.44 2.30 -32.22
C LYS A 75 17.35 3.02 -31.43
N LEU A 76 16.45 2.25 -30.83
CA LEU A 76 15.43 2.76 -29.90
C LEU A 76 16.10 3.35 -28.66
N LYS A 77 15.64 4.52 -28.23
CA LYS A 77 16.10 5.18 -27.01
C LYS A 77 15.00 5.14 -25.97
N ILE A 78 15.28 4.47 -24.85
CA ILE A 78 14.36 4.46 -23.71
C ILE A 78 14.21 5.88 -23.15
N LEU A 79 12.97 6.26 -22.90
CA LEU A 79 12.69 7.48 -22.15
C LEU A 79 13.17 7.29 -20.72
N SER A 80 13.97 8.25 -20.23
CA SER A 80 14.31 8.34 -18.82
C SER A 80 13.08 8.79 -18.02
N SER A 81 12.05 7.95 -17.93
CA SER A 81 10.97 8.17 -17.00
C SER A 81 11.46 7.80 -15.61
N GLY A 82 11.88 8.82 -14.85
CA GLY A 82 12.00 8.74 -13.41
C GLY A 82 10.61 8.51 -12.84
N ASN A 83 10.11 7.28 -12.90
CA ASN A 83 8.82 6.93 -12.34
C ASN A 83 9.10 6.38 -10.93
N PRO A 84 9.04 7.20 -9.88
CA PRO A 84 9.04 6.66 -8.53
C PRO A 84 7.83 5.73 -8.48
N VAL A 85 8.09 4.43 -8.29
CA VAL A 85 7.04 3.46 -7.97
C VAL A 85 6.14 4.14 -6.96
N LYS A 86 4.90 4.48 -7.36
CA LYS A 86 3.90 5.01 -6.43
C LYS A 86 3.75 3.92 -5.40
N ARG A 87 4.46 4.05 -4.27
CA ARG A 87 4.34 3.15 -3.13
C ARG A 87 2.85 3.09 -2.88
N ARG A 88 2.23 1.92 -3.05
CA ARG A 88 0.81 1.74 -2.76
C ARG A 88 0.56 2.45 -1.44
N SER A 89 -0.46 3.31 -1.39
CA SER A 89 -0.93 3.84 -0.11
C SER A 89 -1.05 2.65 0.81
N LYS A 90 -0.39 2.70 1.98
CA LYS A 90 -0.36 1.59 2.94
C LYS A 90 -1.81 1.15 3.17
N GLY A 91 -2.23 0.09 2.49
CA GLY A 91 -3.54 -0.52 2.71
C GLY A 91 -3.58 -1.06 4.13
N ALA A 92 -4.77 -1.42 4.60
CA ALA A 92 -4.94 -2.06 5.91
C ALA A 92 -3.91 -3.18 6.05
N ARG A 93 -3.00 -3.05 7.04
CA ARG A 93 -1.93 -4.02 7.24
C ARG A 93 -2.57 -5.38 7.52
N TYR A 94 -2.06 -6.42 6.85
CA TYR A 94 -2.49 -7.79 7.11
C TYR A 94 -2.30 -8.09 8.61
N THR A 95 -3.40 -8.38 9.32
CA THR A 95 -3.33 -8.87 10.71
C THR A 95 -3.19 -10.39 10.68
N PRO A 96 -2.10 -10.95 11.23
CA PRO A 96 -1.90 -12.39 11.32
C PRO A 96 -3.08 -13.09 12.02
N VAL A 97 -3.38 -14.32 11.59
CA VAL A 97 -4.51 -15.12 12.12
C VAL A 97 -4.46 -15.23 13.65
N ALA A 98 -3.26 -15.46 14.21
CA ALA A 98 -3.05 -15.56 15.66
C ALA A 98 -3.56 -14.34 16.44
N LYS A 99 -3.46 -13.14 15.86
CA LYS A 99 -3.88 -11.89 16.50
C LYS A 99 -5.33 -11.50 16.24
N ARG A 100 -6.08 -12.30 15.45
CA ARG A 100 -7.49 -11.98 15.15
C ARG A 100 -8.40 -12.11 16.36
N HIS A 101 -8.05 -13.00 17.30
CA HIS A 101 -8.77 -13.17 18.55
C HIS A 101 -8.64 -11.97 19.48
N ASP A 102 -7.55 -11.19 19.38
CA ASP A 102 -7.33 -9.98 20.19
C ASP A 102 -7.98 -8.72 19.59
N ARG A 103 -8.55 -8.80 18.37
CA ARG A 103 -9.17 -7.64 17.71
C ARG A 103 -10.36 -7.06 18.49
N PRO A 104 -11.29 -7.86 19.06
CA PRO A 104 -12.39 -7.32 19.85
C PRO A 104 -11.91 -6.51 21.06
N ASP A 105 -10.81 -6.94 21.70
CA ASP A 105 -10.17 -6.24 22.82
C ASP A 105 -9.61 -4.87 22.39
N GLY A 106 -8.93 -4.83 21.24
CA GLY A 106 -8.45 -3.59 20.64
C GLY A 106 -9.58 -2.64 20.22
N ILE A 107 -10.67 -3.16 19.64
CA ILE A 107 -11.85 -2.37 19.29
C ILE A 107 -12.48 -1.77 20.55
N ALA A 108 -12.67 -2.58 21.60
CA ALA A 108 -13.25 -2.11 22.86
C ALA A 108 -12.38 -1.03 23.50
N PHE A 109 -11.05 -1.16 23.42
CA PHE A 109 -10.13 -0.12 23.85
C PHE A 109 -10.30 1.18 23.04
N LEU A 110 -10.32 1.13 21.71
CA LEU A 110 -10.46 2.33 20.90
C LEU A 110 -11.81 3.03 21.14
N LEU A 111 -12.91 2.28 21.21
CA LEU A 111 -14.23 2.84 21.48
C LEU A 111 -14.31 3.54 22.86
N ARG A 112 -13.55 3.04 23.85
CA ARG A 112 -13.52 3.62 25.19
C ARG A 112 -12.60 4.82 25.30
N ASN A 113 -11.36 4.70 24.81
CA ASN A 113 -10.30 5.68 25.05
C ASN A 113 -10.19 6.74 23.95
N PHE A 114 -10.74 6.47 22.76
CA PHE A 114 -10.69 7.39 21.62
C PHE A 114 -12.08 7.52 20.96
N PRO A 115 -13.10 8.04 21.68
CA PRO A 115 -14.46 8.18 21.17
C PRO A 115 -14.57 9.10 19.94
N GLN A 116 -13.57 9.95 19.67
CA GLN A 116 -13.47 10.75 18.45
C GLN A 116 -13.21 9.92 17.18
N LEU A 117 -12.67 8.70 17.31
CA LEU A 117 -12.41 7.83 16.16
C LEU A 117 -13.72 7.30 15.57
N GLY A 118 -13.91 7.52 14.27
CA GLY A 118 -15.02 6.97 13.52
C GLY A 118 -14.76 5.51 13.10
N ASP A 119 -15.84 4.77 12.82
CA ASP A 119 -15.75 3.36 12.41
C ASP A 119 -14.83 3.14 11.21
N GLN A 120 -14.77 4.09 10.28
CA GLN A 120 -13.89 4.03 9.11
C GLN A 120 -12.40 4.08 9.49
N GLU A 121 -12.05 4.84 10.52
CA GLU A 121 -10.68 4.93 11.03
C GLU A 121 -10.31 3.65 11.76
N ILE A 122 -11.21 3.12 12.58
CA ILE A 122 -11.02 1.83 13.28
C ILE A 122 -10.88 0.66 12.28
N VAL A 123 -11.68 0.63 11.21
CA VAL A 123 -11.56 -0.36 10.13
C VAL A 123 -10.17 -0.33 9.50
N LYS A 124 -9.66 0.86 9.16
CA LYS A 124 -8.33 1.03 8.55
C LYS A 124 -7.21 0.66 9.53
N LEU A 125 -7.37 1.04 10.81
CA LEU A 125 -6.35 0.87 11.84
C LEU A 125 -6.19 -0.59 12.28
N LEU A 126 -7.31 -1.31 12.47
CA LEU A 126 -7.31 -2.69 13.01
C LEU A 126 -7.58 -3.77 11.95
N GLY A 127 -7.87 -3.38 10.71
CA GLY A 127 -8.20 -4.30 9.61
C GLY A 127 -9.48 -5.11 9.87
N THR A 128 -10.47 -4.49 10.52
CA THR A 128 -11.76 -5.11 10.91
C THR A 128 -12.92 -4.64 10.01
N THR A 129 -14.15 -5.08 10.29
CA THR A 129 -15.37 -4.62 9.60
C THR A 129 -16.23 -3.74 10.50
N LYS A 130 -17.05 -2.87 9.89
CA LYS A 130 -18.03 -2.04 10.62
C LYS A 130 -19.01 -2.88 11.44
N ASP A 131 -19.46 -4.00 10.90
CA ASP A 131 -20.32 -4.96 11.60
C ASP A 131 -19.65 -5.49 12.88
N THR A 132 -18.36 -5.84 12.81
CA THR A 132 -17.61 -6.29 14.00
C THR A 132 -17.52 -5.18 15.04
N ILE A 133 -17.27 -3.94 14.62
CA ILE A 133 -17.22 -2.77 15.52
C ILE A 133 -18.57 -2.56 16.21
N ALA A 134 -19.67 -2.60 15.45
CA ALA A 134 -21.02 -2.47 15.99
C ALA A 134 -21.35 -3.58 16.99
N LYS A 135 -20.99 -4.83 16.69
CA LYS A 135 -21.16 -5.96 17.61
C LYS A 135 -20.39 -5.79 18.91
N VAL A 136 -19.15 -5.30 18.85
CA VAL A 136 -18.36 -5.01 20.07
C VAL A 136 -18.97 -3.85 20.86
N ARG A 137 -19.33 -2.75 20.18
CA ARG A 137 -19.98 -1.57 20.79
C ARG A 137 -21.26 -1.94 21.53
N ASN A 138 -22.09 -2.76 20.90
CA ASN A 138 -23.41 -3.16 21.41
C ASN A 138 -23.35 -4.41 22.32
N LYS A 139 -22.14 -4.93 22.62
CA LYS A 139 -21.94 -6.18 23.37
C LYS A 139 -22.63 -7.41 22.75
N GLN A 140 -22.84 -7.40 21.43
CA GLN A 140 -23.43 -8.49 20.64
C GLN A 140 -22.39 -9.40 19.95
N HIS A 141 -21.10 -9.18 20.20
CA HIS A 141 -20.07 -10.11 19.74
C HIS A 141 -20.20 -11.44 20.49
N TRP A 142 -19.97 -12.57 19.80
CA TRP A 142 -20.12 -13.90 20.44
C TRP A 142 -19.22 -14.07 21.68
N ASN A 143 -18.05 -13.42 21.66
CA ASN A 143 -17.09 -13.43 22.77
C ASN A 143 -17.25 -12.25 23.75
N SER A 144 -18.34 -11.48 23.69
CA SER A 144 -18.54 -10.28 24.53
C SER A 144 -18.21 -10.47 26.02
N PRO A 145 -18.56 -11.59 26.69
CA PRO A 145 -18.24 -11.79 28.11
C PRO A 145 -16.74 -11.77 28.43
N ASN A 146 -15.89 -12.10 27.46
CA ASN A 146 -14.45 -12.20 27.65
C ASN A 146 -13.66 -11.02 27.07
N ILE A 147 -14.33 -10.06 26.41
CA ILE A 147 -13.65 -8.90 25.82
C ILE A 147 -13.09 -8.02 26.93
N LYS A 148 -11.77 -7.82 26.90
CA LYS A 148 -11.06 -6.92 27.83
C LYS A 148 -10.44 -5.79 27.02
N PRO A 149 -10.77 -4.51 27.28
CA PRO A 149 -10.13 -3.41 26.56
C PRO A 149 -8.62 -3.45 26.72
N ARG A 150 -7.88 -3.73 25.64
CA ARG A 150 -6.41 -3.74 25.61
C ARG A 150 -5.91 -2.80 24.52
N ASP A 151 -4.85 -2.06 24.82
CA ASP A 151 -4.27 -1.12 23.88
C ASP A 151 -3.79 -1.85 22.60
N PRO A 152 -4.34 -1.49 21.40
CA PRO A 152 -4.00 -2.14 20.14
C PRO A 152 -2.54 -1.99 19.73
N VAL A 153 -1.80 -1.02 20.29
CA VAL A 153 -0.35 -0.91 20.07
C VAL A 153 0.37 -2.00 20.87
N THR A 154 0.04 -2.14 22.16
CA THR A 154 0.64 -3.14 23.06
C THR A 154 0.39 -4.59 22.61
N ILE A 155 -0.81 -4.90 22.11
CA ILE A 155 -1.11 -6.23 21.52
C ILE A 155 -0.61 -6.37 20.07
N GLY A 156 -0.05 -5.31 19.51
CA GLY A 156 0.58 -5.26 18.19
C GLY A 156 -0.40 -5.49 17.03
N LEU A 157 -1.59 -4.88 17.12
CA LEU A 157 -2.55 -4.75 16.02
C LEU A 157 -2.26 -3.52 15.15
N CYS A 158 -1.74 -2.44 15.73
CA CYS A 158 -1.26 -1.25 15.01
C CYS A 158 0.04 -0.73 15.63
N SER A 159 0.69 0.25 14.99
CA SER A 159 1.84 0.94 15.58
C SER A 159 1.41 2.25 16.24
N GLN A 160 2.19 2.72 17.22
CA GLN A 160 1.93 4.00 17.88
C GLN A 160 1.78 5.16 16.89
N THR A 161 2.63 5.21 15.86
CA THR A 161 2.56 6.23 14.81
C THR A 161 1.22 6.22 14.07
N ASP A 162 0.64 5.05 13.81
CA ASP A 162 -0.62 4.93 13.07
C ASP A 162 -1.81 5.31 13.96
N LEU A 163 -1.77 4.91 15.24
CA LEU A 163 -2.77 5.33 16.22
C LEU A 163 -2.78 6.84 16.37
N ASN A 164 -1.61 7.46 16.58
CA ASN A 164 -1.49 8.91 16.71
C ASN A 164 -2.02 9.63 15.46
N ALA A 165 -1.63 9.17 14.26
CA ALA A 165 -2.10 9.75 13.01
C ALA A 165 -3.63 9.66 12.84
N ALA A 166 -4.24 8.53 13.22
CA ALA A 166 -5.68 8.36 13.18
C ALA A 166 -6.40 9.30 14.17
N VAL A 167 -5.89 9.43 15.39
CA VAL A 167 -6.46 10.31 16.41
C VAL A 167 -6.34 11.77 16.00
N THR A 168 -5.17 12.22 15.55
CA THR A 168 -4.98 13.60 15.06
C THR A 168 -5.91 13.92 13.89
N ALA A 169 -6.04 13.00 12.93
CA ALA A 169 -6.96 13.20 11.80
C ALA A 169 -8.43 13.28 12.24
N ALA A 170 -8.83 12.46 13.20
CA ALA A 170 -10.18 12.49 13.77
C ALA A 170 -10.46 13.79 14.53
N THR A 171 -9.50 14.26 15.34
CA THR A 171 -9.58 15.54 16.04
C THR A 171 -9.73 16.71 15.07
N LEU A 172 -8.86 16.81 14.06
CA LEU A 172 -8.93 17.86 13.04
C LEU A 172 -10.25 17.84 12.27
N ARG A 173 -10.84 16.65 12.05
CA ARG A 173 -12.17 16.52 11.44
C ARG A 173 -13.24 17.17 12.31
N LEU A 174 -13.27 16.84 13.61
CA LEU A 174 -14.25 17.39 14.54
C LEU A 174 -14.11 18.91 14.70
N GLU A 175 -12.88 19.41 14.80
CA GLU A 175 -12.59 20.85 14.87
C GLU A 175 -13.13 21.59 13.64
N ARG A 176 -12.89 21.05 12.44
CA ARG A 176 -13.43 21.62 11.19
C ARG A 176 -14.95 21.58 11.13
N GLU A 177 -15.56 20.56 11.71
CA GLU A 177 -17.01 20.37 11.77
C GLU A 177 -17.66 21.15 12.94
N GLY A 178 -16.87 21.85 13.76
CA GLY A 178 -17.34 22.60 14.93
C GLY A 178 -17.91 21.71 16.03
N GLN A 179 -17.56 20.42 16.04
CA GLN A 179 -18.02 19.46 17.03
C GLN A 179 -17.05 19.38 18.21
N GLU A 180 -17.59 19.29 19.42
CA GLU A 180 -16.77 19.05 20.61
C GLU A 180 -16.06 17.70 20.51
N ILE A 181 -14.78 17.66 20.86
CA ILE A 181 -14.00 16.43 20.94
C ILE A 181 -14.52 15.64 22.14
N PRO A 182 -15.13 14.45 21.95
CA PRO A 182 -15.64 13.69 23.07
C PRO A 182 -14.50 13.29 23.99
N GLN A 183 -14.64 13.56 25.28
CA GLN A 183 -13.65 13.14 26.25
C GLN A 183 -13.82 11.65 26.58
N PRO A 184 -12.72 10.90 26.77
CA PRO A 184 -12.81 9.54 27.28
C PRO A 184 -13.51 9.53 28.65
N PRO A 185 -14.23 8.45 29.02
CA PRO A 185 -14.77 8.30 30.37
C PRO A 185 -13.65 8.45 31.41
N ALA A 186 -13.91 9.18 32.50
CA ALA A 186 -12.93 9.61 33.51
C ALA A 186 -12.11 8.51 34.22
N ALA A 187 -12.37 7.23 33.95
CA ALA A 187 -11.78 6.06 34.61
C ALA A 187 -10.30 5.77 34.28
N LEU A 188 -9.53 6.75 33.78
CA LEU A 188 -8.10 6.59 33.42
C LEU A 188 -7.15 7.43 34.28
N LEU A 189 -7.65 8.25 35.19
CA LEU A 189 -6.81 9.13 36.01
C LEU A 189 -6.28 8.47 37.30
N GLU A 190 -6.73 7.26 37.65
CA GLU A 190 -6.42 6.64 38.95
C GLU A 190 -5.22 5.67 38.94
N ASP A 191 -4.63 5.34 37.78
CA ASP A 191 -3.57 4.32 37.66
C ASP A 191 -2.21 4.87 37.16
N ALA A 192 -2.00 6.19 37.16
CA ALA A 192 -0.68 6.74 36.91
C ALA A 192 0.16 6.64 38.20
N PRO A 193 1.33 5.95 38.20
CA PRO A 193 2.21 5.98 39.36
C PRO A 193 2.68 7.41 39.56
N GLU A 194 2.42 7.94 40.76
CA GLU A 194 2.84 9.25 41.20
C GLU A 194 4.37 9.31 41.10
N HIS A 195 4.89 9.96 40.06
CA HIS A 195 6.31 10.23 39.94
C HIS A 195 6.65 11.31 40.97
N THR A 196 6.95 10.89 42.20
CA THR A 196 7.55 11.74 43.21
C THR A 196 8.98 12.05 42.74
N SER A 197 9.18 13.20 42.12
CA SER A 197 10.52 13.73 41.89
C SER A 197 11.14 14.06 43.26
N PRO A 198 12.38 13.61 43.56
CA PRO A 198 13.04 14.04 44.78
C PRO A 198 13.46 15.51 44.61
N SER A 199 12.99 16.35 45.53
CA SER A 199 13.51 17.70 45.72
C SER A 199 15.01 17.60 46.02
N VAL A 200 15.83 18.24 45.20
CA VAL A 200 17.23 18.49 45.52
C VAL A 200 17.25 19.80 46.32
N GLU A 201 17.46 19.70 47.63
CA GLU A 201 17.82 20.84 48.49
C GLU A 201 19.32 21.17 48.33
N ASP A 202 19.62 22.46 48.52
CA ASP A 202 20.90 23.19 48.37
C ASP A 202 22.18 22.49 48.85
#